data_AF-A0A226D9T0-F1
#
_entry.id   AF-A0A226D9T0-F1
#
_cell.length_a   1.000
_cell.length_b   1.000
_cell.length_c   1.000
_cell.angle_alpha   90.00
_cell.angle_beta   90.00
_cell.angle_gamma   90.00
#
_symmetry.space_group_name_H-M   'P 1'
#
loop_
_entity.id
_entity.type
_entity.pdbx_description
1 polymer ?
#
loop_
_entity_poly.entity_id
_entity_poly.type
_entity_poly.pdbx_seq_one_letter_code
_entity_poly.pdbx_strand_id
1 'polypeptide(L)'
;MLPNESLDSFILRPDWAIRTLILSQTPIKPIQDNETDRLVKKLSTCGKIAFIDTTENIAAILPFLNDNPDHIKYLTGVEPFFKASRGWLIYPVRGNYAERRLQIMVSSGIYGHWENWYRLLKTRRLFHIYANWTFPKFDAVSQLNHNSKVVTGFYISGIFLVGCFLCLGYEVLN
;
A
#
# COMPACT_ATOMS: atom_id res chain seq x y z
N MET A 1 -53.64 1.28 -19.66
CA MET A 1 -52.73 2.29 -19.08
C MET A 1 -52.59 1.94 -17.61
N LEU A 2 -51.59 1.12 -17.27
CA LEU A 2 -51.29 0.69 -15.89
C LEU A 2 -50.01 1.39 -15.45
N PRO A 3 -49.93 1.89 -14.20
CA PRO A 3 -48.93 2.85 -13.81
C PRO A 3 -47.56 2.19 -13.63
N ASN A 4 -46.54 2.93 -14.05
CA ASN A 4 -45.11 2.60 -14.06
C ASN A 4 -44.49 2.60 -12.65
N GLU A 5 -45.27 2.35 -11.59
CA GLU A 5 -44.88 2.54 -10.19
C GLU A 5 -44.06 1.38 -9.59
N SER A 6 -43.88 0.27 -10.34
CA SER A 6 -43.18 -0.91 -9.83
C SER A 6 -41.67 -0.92 -10.11
N LEU A 7 -41.18 -0.18 -11.11
CA LEU A 7 -39.75 -0.20 -11.47
C LEU A 7 -38.91 0.76 -10.60
N ASP A 8 -39.47 1.91 -10.25
CA ASP A 8 -38.76 2.96 -9.50
C ASP A 8 -38.62 2.62 -8.00
N SER A 9 -39.52 1.79 -7.45
CA SER A 9 -39.48 1.37 -6.04
C SER A 9 -38.44 0.28 -5.74
N PHE A 10 -38.01 -0.47 -6.75
CA PHE A 10 -36.98 -1.52 -6.62
C PHE A 10 -35.54 -0.99 -6.74
N ILE A 11 -35.34 0.18 -7.35
CA ILE A 11 -34.00 0.71 -7.66
C ILE A 11 -33.44 1.58 -6.52
N LEU A 12 -34.28 2.23 -5.70
CA LEU A 12 -33.82 3.25 -4.74
C LEU A 12 -33.55 2.76 -3.30
N ARG A 13 -33.72 1.47 -3.01
CA ARG A 13 -33.63 0.94 -1.62
C ARG A 13 -32.48 -0.06 -1.30
N PRO A 14 -31.77 -0.72 -2.24
CA PRO A 14 -30.70 -1.66 -1.89
C PRO A 14 -29.30 -1.00 -1.83
N ASP A 15 -29.13 0.22 -2.32
CA ASP A 15 -27.80 0.80 -2.58
C ASP A 15 -26.98 1.09 -1.33
N TRP A 16 -27.62 1.52 -0.24
CA TRP A 16 -26.93 1.80 1.03
C TRP A 16 -26.52 0.51 1.73
N ALA A 17 -27.38 -0.51 1.71
CA ALA A 17 -27.13 -1.81 2.31
C ALA A 17 -26.05 -2.58 1.53
N ILE A 18 -26.06 -2.47 0.21
CA ILE A 18 -25.01 -3.03 -0.65
C ILE A 18 -23.68 -2.28 -0.44
N ARG A 19 -23.68 -0.94 -0.33
CA ARG A 19 -22.44 -0.18 -0.03
C ARG A 19 -21.84 -0.54 1.31
N THR A 20 -22.64 -0.63 2.37
CA THR A 20 -22.15 -1.00 3.70
C THR A 20 -21.62 -2.43 3.72
N LEU A 21 -22.31 -3.37 3.04
CA LEU A 21 -21.83 -4.74 2.87
C LEU A 21 -20.48 -4.78 2.12
N ILE A 22 -20.37 -4.10 0.98
CA ILE A 22 -19.14 -4.04 0.18
C ILE A 22 -17.99 -3.44 0.99
N LEU A 23 -18.20 -2.31 1.67
CA LEU A 23 -17.16 -1.69 2.49
C LEU A 23 -16.71 -2.58 3.65
N SER A 24 -17.65 -3.29 4.30
CA SER A 24 -17.30 -4.23 5.37
C SER A 24 -16.48 -5.42 4.89
N GLN A 25 -16.71 -5.88 3.65
CA GLN A 25 -16.01 -7.01 3.03
C GLN A 25 -14.72 -6.59 2.31
N THR A 26 -14.52 -5.29 2.04
CA THR A 26 -13.28 -4.85 1.41
C THR A 26 -12.08 -5.03 2.36
N PRO A 27 -11.00 -5.68 1.92
CA PRO A 27 -9.82 -5.86 2.76
C PRO A 27 -8.97 -4.59 2.86
N ILE A 28 -9.34 -3.51 2.14
CA ILE A 28 -8.72 -2.19 2.25
C ILE A 28 -9.60 -1.37 3.17
N LYS A 29 -9.02 -0.87 4.26
CA LYS A 29 -9.71 0.03 5.18
C LYS A 29 -8.99 1.37 5.17
N PRO A 30 -9.65 2.46 4.75
CA PRO A 30 -9.04 3.78 4.83
C PRO A 30 -8.78 4.12 6.29
N ILE A 31 -7.67 4.81 6.52
CA ILE A 31 -7.29 5.37 7.81
C ILE A 31 -6.99 6.85 7.61
N GLN A 32 -7.47 7.69 8.52
CA GLN A 32 -7.18 9.12 8.46
C GLN A 32 -5.84 9.42 9.13
N ASP A 33 -5.12 10.43 8.64
CA ASP A 33 -3.77 10.78 9.12
C ASP A 33 -3.73 11.17 10.61
N ASN A 34 -4.86 11.58 11.20
CA ASN A 34 -5.00 11.92 12.61
C ASN A 34 -5.34 10.71 13.51
N GLU A 35 -5.55 9.52 12.94
CA GLU A 35 -5.89 8.29 13.68
C GLU A 35 -4.64 7.44 13.97
N THR A 36 -3.56 8.05 14.47
CA THR A 36 -2.27 7.37 14.69
C THR A 36 -2.39 6.16 15.60
N ASP A 37 -3.15 6.25 16.69
CA ASP A 37 -3.38 5.12 17.61
C ASP A 37 -4.05 3.94 16.92
N ARG A 38 -4.99 4.22 16.01
CA ARG A 38 -5.70 3.20 15.23
C ARG A 38 -4.76 2.53 14.24
N LEU A 39 -3.81 3.27 13.66
CA LEU A 39 -2.81 2.73 12.74
C LEU A 39 -1.95 1.71 13.48
N VAL A 40 -1.32 2.14 14.58
CA VAL A 40 -0.43 1.30 15.38
C VAL A 40 -1.19 0.07 15.90
N LYS A 41 -2.39 0.25 16.46
CA LYS A 41 -3.23 -0.84 16.95
C LYS A 41 -3.61 -1.86 15.87
N LYS A 42 -3.76 -1.45 14.61
CA LYS A 42 -4.07 -2.37 13.51
C LYS A 42 -2.84 -3.09 13.00
N LEU A 43 -1.72 -2.38 12.88
CA LEU A 43 -0.46 -2.96 12.44
C LEU A 43 0.16 -3.91 13.49
N SER A 44 -0.10 -3.69 14.77
CA SER A 44 0.38 -4.57 15.85
C SER A 44 -0.39 -5.88 15.98
N THR A 45 -1.53 -6.05 15.29
CA THR A 45 -2.23 -7.34 15.30
C THR A 45 -1.48 -8.38 14.46
N CYS A 46 -1.49 -9.64 14.91
CA CYS A 46 -0.82 -10.78 14.26
C CYS A 46 -1.49 -11.23 12.93
N GLY A 47 -2.12 -10.30 12.20
CA GLY A 47 -2.74 -10.55 10.91
C GLY A 47 -1.82 -10.17 9.74
N LYS A 48 -2.12 -10.66 8.54
CA LYS A 48 -1.52 -10.18 7.28
C LYS A 48 -2.08 -8.80 6.92
N ILE A 49 -1.82 -7.80 7.77
CA ILE A 49 -2.23 -6.41 7.58
C ILE A 49 -0.99 -5.62 7.18
N ALA A 50 -1.12 -4.84 6.11
CA ALA A 50 -0.08 -3.93 5.66
C ALA A 50 -0.65 -2.53 5.53
N PHE A 51 0.18 -1.54 5.85
CA PHE A 51 -0.07 -0.17 5.48
C PHE A 51 0.47 0.06 4.06
N ILE A 52 -0.36 0.63 3.20
CA ILE A 52 -0.04 0.86 1.79
C ILE A 52 -0.12 2.35 1.53
N ASP A 53 0.97 2.92 1.04
CA ASP A 53 1.08 4.32 0.61
C ASP A 53 2.21 4.44 -0.43
N THR A 54 2.58 5.66 -0.82
CA THR A 54 3.73 5.90 -1.70
C THR A 54 5.04 5.51 -1.02
N THR A 55 6.06 5.16 -1.82
CA THR A 55 7.37 4.74 -1.31
C THR A 55 8.01 5.81 -0.42
N GLU A 56 7.82 7.08 -0.75
CA GLU A 56 8.33 8.23 0.00
C GLU A 56 7.62 8.36 1.35
N ASN A 57 6.30 8.21 1.36
CA ASN A 57 5.50 8.26 2.59
C ASN A 57 5.83 7.09 3.52
N ILE A 58 6.00 5.88 2.97
CA ILE A 58 6.42 4.72 3.74
C ILE A 58 7.83 4.93 4.32
N ALA A 59 8.77 5.46 3.53
CA ALA A 59 10.11 5.76 4.02
C ALA A 59 10.09 6.81 5.15
N ALA A 60 9.21 7.80 5.08
CA ALA A 60 9.07 8.85 6.09
C ALA A 60 8.40 8.36 7.39
N ILE A 61 7.44 7.43 7.32
CA ILE A 61 6.73 6.92 8.50
C ILE A 61 7.47 5.76 9.20
N LEU A 62 8.32 5.03 8.47
CA LEU A 62 8.99 3.84 9.00
C LEU A 62 9.82 4.10 10.27
N PRO A 63 10.61 5.20 10.38
CA PRO A 63 11.33 5.52 11.61
C PRO A 63 10.39 5.73 12.80
N PHE A 64 9.28 6.43 12.58
CA PHE A 64 8.25 6.67 13.59
C PHE A 64 7.62 5.36 14.09
N LEU A 65 7.26 4.45 13.17
CA LEU A 65 6.67 3.16 13.56
C LEU A 65 7.66 2.27 14.33
N ASN A 66 8.95 2.32 13.97
CA ASN A 66 10.00 1.52 14.61
C ASN A 66 10.52 2.11 15.93
N ASP A 67 10.14 3.34 16.27
CA ASP A 67 10.43 4.00 17.54
C ASP A 67 9.31 3.69 18.56
N ASN A 68 9.14 2.40 18.88
CA ASN A 68 8.10 1.92 19.79
C ASN A 68 8.69 1.18 21.00
N PRO A 69 8.05 1.28 22.18
CA PRO A 69 8.54 0.64 23.42
C PRO A 69 8.46 -0.89 23.38
N ASP A 70 7.61 -1.45 22.51
CA ASP A 70 7.41 -2.89 22.38
C ASP A 70 8.49 -3.56 21.48
N HIS A 71 9.45 -2.78 20.98
CA HIS A 71 10.52 -3.22 20.06
C HIS A 71 10.02 -4.00 18.82
N ILE A 72 8.78 -3.71 18.38
CA ILE A 72 8.20 -4.29 17.18
C ILE A 72 8.88 -3.68 15.96
N LYS A 73 9.50 -4.51 15.12
CA LYS A 73 10.17 -4.07 13.90
C LYS A 73 9.22 -4.19 12.70
N TYR A 74 8.77 -3.06 12.20
CA TYR A 74 8.04 -2.95 10.95
C TYR A 74 9.01 -2.96 9.78
N LEU A 75 8.65 -3.72 8.75
CA LEU A 75 9.43 -3.87 7.52
C LEU A 75 8.67 -3.28 6.34
N THR A 76 9.41 -2.77 5.38
CA THR A 76 8.87 -2.31 4.11
C THR A 76 9.09 -3.38 3.04
N GLY A 77 8.16 -3.46 2.10
CA GLY A 77 8.22 -4.42 1.01
C GLY A 77 7.45 -3.90 -0.18
N VAL A 78 7.95 -4.23 -1.38
CA VAL A 78 7.25 -3.99 -2.64
C VAL A 78 6.58 -5.29 -3.06
N GLU A 79 5.68 -5.80 -2.22
CA GLU A 79 4.88 -6.96 -2.59
C GLU A 79 3.66 -6.51 -3.42
N PRO A 80 3.28 -7.26 -4.46
CA PRO A 80 1.99 -7.07 -5.12
C PRO A 80 0.88 -7.52 -4.17
N PHE A 81 0.50 -6.65 -3.22
CA PHE A 81 -0.60 -6.88 -2.28
C PHE A 81 -1.94 -7.14 -3.00
N PHE A 82 -2.07 -6.69 -4.24
CA PHE A 82 -3.24 -6.91 -5.07
C PHE A 82 -2.92 -7.83 -6.24
N LYS A 83 -3.47 -9.05 -6.22
CA LYS A 83 -3.41 -10.01 -7.34
C LYS A 83 -4.27 -9.60 -8.55
N ALA A 84 -5.17 -8.64 -8.37
CA ALA A 84 -6.10 -8.18 -9.39
C ALA A 84 -6.26 -6.65 -9.33
N SER A 85 -6.47 -6.04 -10.50
CA SER A 85 -6.81 -4.62 -10.62
C SER A 85 -8.08 -4.33 -9.82
N ARG A 86 -7.98 -3.37 -8.89
CA ARG A 86 -9.14 -2.89 -8.13
C ARG A 86 -9.61 -1.57 -8.71
N GLY A 87 -10.90 -1.51 -8.99
CA GLY A 87 -11.52 -0.35 -9.60
C GLY A 87 -13.02 -0.41 -9.39
N TRP A 88 -13.72 0.54 -10.01
CA TRP A 88 -15.16 0.57 -9.97
C TRP A 88 -15.67 -0.47 -10.95
N LEU A 89 -16.53 -1.37 -10.49
CA LEU A 89 -17.21 -2.32 -11.37
C LEU A 89 -18.21 -1.54 -12.23
N ILE A 90 -17.86 -1.33 -13.49
CA ILE A 90 -18.73 -0.74 -14.50
C ILE A 90 -19.30 -1.90 -15.31
N TYR A 91 -20.60 -2.13 -15.20
CA TYR A 91 -21.26 -3.13 -16.04
C TYR A 91 -21.29 -2.65 -17.50
N PRO A 92 -20.98 -3.51 -18.49
CA PRO A 92 -20.99 -3.15 -19.90
C PRO A 92 -22.43 -3.05 -20.41
N VAL A 93 -23.09 -1.94 -20.10
CA VAL A 93 -24.41 -1.61 -20.63
C VAL A 93 -24.23 -0.75 -21.88
N ARG A 94 -24.93 -1.06 -22.98
CA ARG A 94 -24.83 -0.29 -24.22
C ARG A 94 -25.21 1.17 -23.96
N GLY A 95 -24.24 2.08 -24.11
CA GLY A 95 -24.45 3.51 -23.88
C GLY A 95 -24.37 3.95 -22.41
N ASN A 96 -23.49 3.32 -21.60
CA ASN A 96 -23.26 3.75 -20.23
C ASN A 96 -22.81 5.23 -20.14
N TYR A 97 -23.73 6.08 -19.66
CA TYR A 97 -23.50 7.52 -19.54
C TYR A 97 -22.39 7.85 -18.54
N ALA A 98 -22.35 7.14 -17.41
CA ALA A 98 -21.36 7.37 -16.35
C ALA A 98 -19.95 7.02 -16.85
N GLU A 99 -19.80 5.90 -17.55
CA GLU A 99 -18.53 5.51 -18.17
C GLU A 99 -18.03 6.57 -19.15
N ARG A 100 -18.89 7.02 -20.08
CA ARG A 100 -18.51 8.05 -21.07
C ARG A 100 -18.11 9.37 -20.42
N ARG A 101 -18.84 9.82 -19.40
CA ARG A 101 -18.52 11.06 -18.68
C ARG A 101 -17.22 10.93 -17.89
N LEU A 102 -16.99 9.78 -17.25
CA LEU A 102 -15.76 9.51 -16.53
C LEU A 102 -14.55 9.49 -17.48
N GLN A 103 -14.69 8.84 -18.64
CA GLN A 103 -13.66 8.83 -19.68
C GLN A 103 -13.32 10.26 -20.13
N ILE A 104 -14.33 11.09 -20.43
CA ILE A 104 -14.11 12.49 -20.81
C ILE A 104 -13.39 13.26 -19.70
N MET A 105 -13.82 13.11 -18.45
CA MET A 105 -13.21 13.80 -17.31
C MET A 105 -11.72 13.43 -17.13
N VAL A 106 -11.38 12.15 -17.32
CA VAL A 106 -10.00 11.66 -17.22
C VAL A 106 -9.19 12.09 -18.44
N SER A 107 -9.72 11.93 -19.66
CA SER A 107 -9.00 12.22 -20.91
C SER A 107 -8.80 13.71 -21.16
N SER A 108 -9.70 14.58 -20.68
CA SER A 108 -9.59 16.04 -20.80
C SER A 108 -8.64 16.67 -19.78
N GLY A 109 -8.14 15.90 -18.80
CA GLY A 109 -7.29 16.42 -17.73
C GLY A 109 -8.05 17.16 -16.62
N ILE A 110 -9.38 17.25 -16.68
CA ILE A 110 -10.20 17.81 -15.60
C ILE A 110 -9.90 17.08 -14.29
N TYR A 111 -9.90 15.74 -14.31
CA TYR A 111 -9.58 14.95 -13.11
C TYR A 111 -8.20 15.32 -12.53
N GLY A 112 -7.17 15.44 -13.37
CA GLY A 112 -5.83 15.82 -12.94
C GLY A 112 -5.76 17.24 -12.36
N HIS A 113 -6.51 18.18 -12.93
CA HIS A 113 -6.63 19.54 -12.39
C HIS A 113 -7.23 19.53 -10.98
N TRP A 114 -8.34 18.80 -10.79
CA TRP A 114 -8.98 18.64 -9.48
C TRP A 114 -8.06 17.95 -8.47
N GLU A 115 -7.33 16.92 -8.89
CA GLU A 115 -6.37 16.24 -8.04
C GLU A 115 -5.25 17.18 -7.57
N ASN A 116 -4.67 17.95 -8.49
CA ASN A 116 -3.63 18.93 -8.16
C ASN A 116 -4.14 20.01 -7.20
N TRP A 117 -5.34 20.55 -7.46
CA TRP A 117 -5.95 21.52 -6.57
C TRP A 117 -6.23 20.94 -5.18
N TYR A 118 -6.72 19.70 -5.09
CA TYR A 118 -6.93 19.02 -3.83
C TYR A 118 -5.62 18.80 -3.05
N ARG A 119 -4.52 18.46 -3.75
CA ARG A 119 -3.19 18.34 -3.14
C ARG A 119 -2.68 19.66 -2.55
N LEU A 120 -3.02 20.80 -3.18
CA LEU A 120 -2.66 22.12 -2.66
C LEU A 120 -3.46 22.48 -1.40
N LEU A 121 -4.76 22.18 -1.38
CA LEU A 121 -5.62 22.45 -0.23
C LEU A 121 -5.34 21.53 0.97
N LYS A 122 -5.13 20.24 0.70
CA LYS A 122 -4.84 19.24 1.73
C LYS A 122 -3.37 18.87 1.66
N THR A 123 -2.54 19.64 2.35
CA THR A 123 -1.14 19.27 2.61
C THR A 123 -1.14 17.89 3.27
N ARG A 124 -0.52 16.89 2.63
CA ARG A 124 -0.40 15.54 3.21
C ARG A 124 0.46 15.65 4.47
N ARG A 125 -0.18 15.61 5.63
CA ARG A 125 0.51 15.51 6.93
C ARG A 125 0.56 14.04 7.29
N LEU A 126 1.77 13.51 7.46
CA LEU A 126 1.96 12.13 7.88
C LEU A 126 1.67 11.97 9.39
N PHE A 127 1.37 10.74 9.79
CA PHE A 127 1.01 10.35 11.17
C PHE A 127 1.96 10.86 12.26
N HIS A 128 3.26 10.91 11.97
CA HIS A 128 4.28 11.35 12.95
C HIS A 128 4.12 12.81 13.37
N ILE A 129 3.60 13.68 12.48
CA ILE A 129 3.33 15.09 12.78
C ILE A 129 2.20 15.20 13.81
N TYR A 130 1.17 14.37 13.67
CA TYR A 130 0.04 14.33 14.61
C TYR A 130 0.41 13.71 15.96
N ALA A 131 1.43 12.84 15.99
CA ALA A 131 1.92 12.22 17.20
C ALA A 131 2.94 13.08 17.98
N ASN A 132 3.21 14.33 17.57
CA ASN A 132 4.26 15.19 18.12
C ASN A 132 5.64 14.49 18.20
N TRP A 133 5.92 13.65 17.21
CA TRP A 133 7.18 12.90 17.18
C TRP A 133 8.30 13.80 16.65
N THR A 134 9.42 13.84 17.38
CA THR A 134 10.55 14.73 17.09
C THR A 134 11.67 14.04 16.32
N PHE A 135 12.16 12.88 16.78
CA PHE A 135 13.20 12.11 16.11
C PHE A 135 13.26 10.67 16.66
N PRO A 136 13.67 9.67 15.87
CA PRO A 136 13.78 8.29 16.34
C PRO A 136 14.93 8.14 17.32
N LYS A 137 14.70 7.46 18.44
CA LYS A 137 15.77 7.04 19.35
C LYS A 137 16.26 5.65 18.94
N PHE A 138 17.24 5.58 18.04
CA PHE A 138 17.82 4.30 17.63
C PHE A 138 18.92 3.85 18.59
N ASP A 139 18.81 2.63 19.12
CA ASP A 139 19.99 1.89 19.57
C ASP A 139 20.76 1.43 18.32
N ALA A 140 22.04 1.82 18.23
CA ALA A 140 22.92 1.68 17.07
C ALA A 140 23.09 0.23 16.53
N VAL A 141 22.53 -0.77 17.21
CA VAL A 141 22.79 -2.20 17.02
C VAL A 141 21.82 -2.87 16.04
N SER A 142 20.63 -2.30 15.77
CA SER A 142 19.54 -3.02 15.07
C SER A 142 19.36 -2.69 13.58
N GLN A 143 20.20 -1.82 13.01
CA GLN A 143 20.06 -1.28 11.66
C GLN A 143 21.00 -1.93 10.62
N LEU A 144 21.23 -3.25 10.69
CA LEU A 144 21.89 -3.96 9.59
C LEU A 144 20.91 -4.15 8.43
N ASN A 145 20.88 -3.18 7.51
CA ASN A 145 20.12 -3.28 6.27
C ASN A 145 20.69 -4.43 5.41
N HIS A 146 19.91 -5.50 5.25
CA HIS A 146 20.32 -6.73 4.54
C HIS A 146 20.51 -6.54 3.02
N ASN A 147 20.10 -5.42 2.45
CA ASN A 147 19.94 -5.26 1.00
C ASN A 147 21.20 -4.90 0.19
N SER A 148 22.38 -4.77 0.80
CA SER A 148 23.59 -4.45 0.00
C SER A 148 24.87 -5.04 0.57
N LYS A 149 25.10 -4.92 1.89
CA LYS A 149 26.34 -5.39 2.52
C LYS A 149 26.42 -6.91 2.64
N VAL A 150 25.30 -7.55 2.97
CA VAL A 150 25.25 -9.01 3.16
C VAL A 150 25.33 -9.74 1.82
N VAL A 151 24.63 -9.25 0.79
CA VAL A 151 24.65 -9.81 -0.57
C VAL A 151 26.06 -9.79 -1.17
N THR A 152 26.81 -8.70 -0.96
CA THR A 152 28.19 -8.58 -1.46
C THR A 152 29.12 -9.61 -0.81
N GLY A 153 28.97 -9.85 0.50
CA GLY A 153 29.74 -10.88 1.21
C GLY A 153 29.45 -12.29 0.69
N PHE A 154 28.18 -12.62 0.41
CA PHE A 154 27.81 -13.90 -0.20
C PHE A 154 28.37 -14.05 -1.63
N TYR A 155 28.44 -12.96 -2.40
CA TYR A 155 28.99 -12.97 -3.76
C TYR A 155 30.49 -13.27 -3.78
N ILE A 156 31.26 -12.60 -2.90
CA ILE A 156 32.71 -12.81 -2.77
C ILE A 156 33.00 -14.25 -2.32
N SER A 157 32.25 -14.76 -1.35
CA SER A 157 32.38 -16.15 -0.87
C SER A 157 32.05 -17.16 -1.97
N GLY A 158 30.99 -16.94 -2.74
CA GLY A 158 30.60 -17.80 -3.85
C GLY A 158 31.67 -17.90 -4.94
N ILE A 159 32.29 -16.77 -5.33
CA ILE A 159 33.35 -16.76 -6.35
C ILE A 159 34.57 -17.57 -5.90
N PHE A 160 34.97 -17.43 -4.63
CA PHE A 160 36.09 -18.19 -4.07
C PHE A 160 35.82 -19.70 -4.07
N LEU A 161 34.62 -20.12 -3.68
CA LEU A 161 34.25 -21.54 -3.67
C LEU A 161 34.28 -22.14 -5.08
N VAL A 162 33.73 -21.45 -6.08
CA VAL A 162 33.77 -21.90 -7.49
C VAL A 162 35.20 -22.01 -7.99
N GLY A 163 36.06 -21.03 -7.67
CA GLY A 163 37.49 -21.08 -7.99
C GLY A 163 38.17 -22.32 -7.40
N CYS A 164 37.95 -22.61 -6.12
CA CYS A 164 38.51 -23.80 -5.47
C CYS A 164 38.06 -25.11 -6.12
N PHE A 165 36.78 -25.23 -6.50
CA PHE A 165 36.27 -26.43 -7.18
C PHE A 165 36.90 -26.62 -8.57
N LEU A 166 37.15 -25.55 -9.31
CA LEU A 166 37.83 -25.63 -10.60
C LEU A 166 39.29 -26.05 -10.47
N CYS A 167 40.01 -25.52 -9.47
CA CYS A 167 41.39 -25.94 -9.19
C CYS A 167 41.48 -27.41 -8.80
N LEU A 168 40.62 -27.87 -7.88
CA LEU A 168 40.56 -29.27 -7.48
C LEU A 168 40.16 -30.18 -8.66
N GLY A 169 39.22 -29.74 -9.50
CA GLY A 169 38.84 -30.48 -10.71
C GLY A 169 40.00 -30.61 -11.69
N TYR A 170 40.79 -29.54 -11.87
CA TYR A 170 41.97 -29.55 -12.74
C TYR A 170 43.07 -30.48 -12.21
N GLU A 171 43.32 -30.46 -10.89
CA GLU A 171 44.31 -31.32 -10.24
C GLU A 171 43.92 -32.81 -10.27
N VAL A 172 42.62 -33.14 -10.23
CA VAL A 172 42.17 -34.54 -10.34
C VAL A 172 42.20 -35.04 -11.78
N LEU A 173 42.06 -34.17 -12.79
CA LEU A 173 42.04 -34.55 -14.20
C LEU A 173 43.44 -34.64 -14.85
N ASN A 174 44.45 -34.05 -14.21
CA ASN A 174 45.82 -33.93 -14.73
C ASN A 174 46.79 -34.77 -13.91
#